data_AF-A0A970WX28-F1
#
_entry.id   AF-A0A970WX28-F1
#
_cell.length_a   1.000
_cell.length_b   1.000
_cell.length_c   1.000
_cell.angle_alpha   90.00
_cell.angle_beta   90.00
_cell.angle_gamma   90.00
#
_symmetry.space_group_name_H-M   'P 1'
#
loop_
_entity.id
_entity.type
_entity.pdbx_description
1 polymer ?
#
loop_
_entity_poly.entity_id
_entity_poly.type
_entity_poly.pdbx_seq_one_letter_code
_entity_poly.pdbx_strand_id
1 'polypeptide(L)' 'MNRSSFPFQKRENPLAPATKQTRASEKEKYTAVMEKELRVRVKIAAAKKSLQFSQYIEEAVLEKLEREGL' A
#
# COMPACT_ATOMS: atom_id res chain seq x y z
N MET A 1 24.39 -20.73 -16.95
CA MET A 1 23.38 -21.73 -17.36
C MET A 1 22.61 -22.18 -16.13
N ASN A 2 21.30 -21.95 -16.07
CA ASN A 2 20.34 -22.84 -15.42
C ASN A 2 18.92 -22.42 -15.85
N ARG A 3 18.31 -23.31 -16.64
CA ARG A 3 16.98 -23.18 -17.24
C ARG A 3 15.94 -23.60 -16.19
N SER A 4 15.11 -22.67 -15.71
CA SER A 4 13.87 -23.04 -15.03
C SER A 4 12.86 -23.54 -16.06
N SER A 5 12.96 -24.83 -16.38
CA SER A 5 12.03 -25.56 -17.23
C SER A 5 10.72 -25.81 -16.49
N PHE A 6 9.84 -24.80 -16.43
CA PHE A 6 8.42 -25.02 -16.16
C PHE A 6 7.70 -25.18 -17.51
N PRO A 7 6.98 -26.28 -17.77
CA PRO A 7 6.36 -26.56 -19.06
C PRO A 7 5.16 -25.64 -19.38
N PHE A 8 4.74 -24.83 -18.42
CA PHE A 8 3.67 -23.85 -18.58
C PHE A 8 4.30 -22.45 -18.68
N GLN A 9 4.40 -21.92 -19.89
CA GLN A 9 4.61 -20.49 -20.09
C GLN A 9 3.42 -19.76 -19.46
N LYS A 10 3.68 -18.83 -18.53
CA LYS A 10 2.63 -17.94 -18.02
C LYS A 10 2.01 -17.24 -19.23
N ARG A 11 0.72 -17.48 -19.49
CA ARG A 11 -0.03 -16.73 -20.49
C ARG A 11 -0.11 -15.28 -19.99
N GLU A 12 0.64 -14.40 -20.64
CA GLU A 12 0.51 -12.96 -20.45
C GLU A 12 -0.95 -12.57 -20.74
N ASN A 13 -1.62 -11.97 -19.75
CA ASN A 13 -3.00 -11.53 -19.91
C ASN A 13 -2.99 -10.18 -20.65
N PRO A 14 -3.53 -10.07 -21.87
CA PRO A 14 -3.50 -8.83 -22.66
C PRO A 14 -4.35 -7.70 -22.04
N LEU A 15 -5.15 -8.01 -21.01
CA LEU A 15 -5.94 -7.05 -20.24
C LEU A 15 -5.38 -6.76 -18.85
N ALA A 16 -4.19 -7.26 -18.53
CA ALA A 16 -3.57 -6.96 -17.24
C ALA A 16 -3.32 -5.44 -17.16
N PRO A 17 -3.88 -4.73 -16.16
CA PRO A 17 -3.55 -3.33 -15.97
C PRO A 17 -2.05 -3.23 -15.73
N ALA A 18 -1.38 -2.37 -16.50
CA ALA A 18 0.03 -2.08 -16.28
C ALA A 18 0.21 -1.68 -14.82
N THR A 19 0.87 -2.55 -14.04
CA THR A 19 1.28 -2.22 -12.68
C THR A 19 2.25 -1.07 -12.83
N LYS A 20 1.77 0.17 -12.71
CA LYS A 20 2.61 1.36 -12.70
C LYS A 20 3.59 1.14 -11.55
N GLN A 21 4.82 0.77 -11.88
CA GLN A 21 5.92 0.89 -10.94
C GLN A 21 6.09 2.39 -10.72
N THR A 22 5.37 2.92 -9.74
CA THR A 22 5.76 4.17 -9.12
C THR A 22 7.19 3.95 -8.65
N ARG A 23 8.15 4.69 -9.25
CA ARG A 23 9.50 4.78 -8.73
C ARG A 23 9.35 4.97 -7.23
N ALA A 24 9.91 4.05 -6.45
CA ALA A 24 9.93 4.19 -5.01
C ALA A 24 10.63 5.52 -4.74
N SER A 25 9.85 6.57 -4.47
CA SER A 25 10.35 7.68 -3.68
C SER A 25 10.93 7.08 -2.40
N GLU A 26 11.89 7.76 -1.79
CA GLU A 26 12.56 7.39 -0.54
C GLU A 26 11.58 7.41 0.66
N LYS A 27 10.40 6.81 0.51
CA LYS A 27 9.47 6.57 1.60
C LYS A 27 10.06 5.48 2.46
N GLU A 28 10.44 5.87 3.66
CA GLU A 28 10.81 4.93 4.70
C GLU A 28 9.64 4.00 4.99
N LYS A 29 9.94 2.70 5.01
CA LYS A 29 8.93 1.67 5.28
C LYS A 29 8.86 1.45 6.78
N TYR A 30 7.67 1.68 7.34
CA TYR A 30 7.40 1.43 8.75
C TYR A 30 6.57 0.16 8.91
N THR A 31 6.97 -0.67 9.88
CA THR A 31 6.15 -1.79 10.33
C THR A 31 5.56 -1.41 11.69
N ALA A 32 4.24 -1.33 11.78
CA ALA A 32 3.54 -0.98 13.01
C ALA A 32 2.64 -2.14 13.46
N VAL A 33 2.60 -2.37 14.77
CA VAL A 33 1.63 -3.26 15.39
C VAL A 33 0.33 -2.48 15.59
N MET A 34 -0.78 -3.06 15.16
CA MET A 34 -2.11 -2.49 15.34
C MET A 34 -3.05 -3.59 15.82
N GLU A 35 -3.94 -3.25 16.75
CA GLU A 35 -5.05 -4.11 17.12
C GLU A 35 -5.93 -4.43 15.89
N LYS A 36 -6.49 -5.64 15.87
CA LYS A 36 -7.29 -6.15 14.74
C LYS A 36 -8.49 -5.23 14.45
N GLU A 37 -9.21 -4.84 15.49
CA GLU A 37 -10.40 -3.99 15.34
C GLU A 37 -10.06 -2.59 14.85
N LEU A 38 -8.97 -2.01 15.36
CA LEU A 38 -8.46 -0.73 14.88
C LEU A 38 -8.10 -0.80 13.40
N ARG A 39 -7.38 -1.86 12.98
CA ARG A 39 -7.00 -2.07 11.57
C ARG A 39 -8.22 -2.13 10.65
N VAL A 40 -9.29 -2.81 11.06
CA VAL A 40 -10.54 -2.88 10.27
C VAL A 40 -11.17 -1.50 10.13
N ARG A 41 -11.29 -0.75 11.23
CA ARG A 41 -11.84 0.61 11.23
C ARG A 41 -11.06 1.55 10.31
N VAL A 42 -9.73 1.52 10.37
CA VAL A 42 -8.87 2.35 9.51
C VAL A 42 -9.03 1.96 8.04
N LYS A 43 -9.12 0.66 7.71
CA LYS A 43 -9.36 0.22 6.32
C LYS A 43 -10.69 0.72 5.76
N ILE A 44 -11.75 0.64 6.57
CA ILE A 44 -13.08 1.15 6.18
C ILE A 44 -13.01 2.67 5.97
N ALA A 45 -12.35 3.40 6.88
CA ALA A 45 -12.21 4.85 6.75
C ALA A 45 -11.42 5.28 5.51
N ALA A 46 -10.31 4.59 5.22
CA ALA A 46 -9.53 4.80 4.00
C ALA A 46 -10.37 4.56 2.74
N ALA A 47 -11.13 3.47 2.71
CA ALA A 47 -12.03 3.15 1.60
C ALA A 47 -13.15 4.19 1.42
N LYS A 48 -13.74 4.69 2.53
CA LYS A 48 -14.76 5.76 2.49
C LYS A 48 -14.24 7.06 1.90
N LYS A 49 -12.96 7.37 2.11
CA LYS A 49 -12.28 8.54 1.52
C LYS A 49 -11.70 8.27 0.12
N SER A 50 -11.86 7.07 -0.43
CA SER A 50 -11.23 6.65 -1.68
C SER A 50 -9.70 6.80 -1.69
N LEU A 51 -9.06 6.66 -0.52
CA LEU A 51 -7.62 6.79 -0.34
C LEU A 51 -6.95 5.42 -0.22
N GLN A 52 -5.68 5.36 -0.61
CA GLN A 52 -4.85 4.20 -0.26
C GLN A 52 -4.66 4.13 1.25
N PHE A 53 -4.61 2.91 1.78
CA PHE A 53 -4.46 2.68 3.23
C PHE A 53 -3.22 3.37 3.81
N SER A 54 -2.09 3.35 3.10
CA SER A 54 -0.87 4.05 3.49
C SER A 54 -1.06 5.57 3.49
N GLN A 55 -1.65 6.13 2.44
CA GLN A 55 -1.90 7.56 2.33
C GLN A 55 -2.84 8.06 3.42
N TYR A 56 -3.89 7.30 3.73
CA TYR A 56 -4.80 7.62 4.82
C TYR A 56 -4.07 7.73 6.18
N ILE A 57 -3.12 6.82 6.44
CA ILE A 57 -2.31 6.87 7.66
C ILE A 57 -1.38 8.08 7.64
N GLU A 58 -0.72 8.37 6.52
CA GLU A 58 0.15 9.54 6.35
C GLU A 58 -0.62 10.85 6.67
N GLU A 59 -1.81 11.03 6.07
CA GLU A 59 -2.66 12.21 6.31
C GLU A 59 -3.11 12.30 7.77
N ALA A 60 -3.50 11.19 8.40
CA ALA A 60 -3.93 11.17 9.79
C ALA A 60 -2.79 11.50 10.76
N VAL A 61 -1.55 11.09 10.44
CA VAL A 61 -0.36 11.43 11.23
C VAL A 61 -0.02 12.91 11.07
N LEU A 62 -0.07 13.45 9.86
CA LEU A 62 0.18 14.87 9.61
C LEU A 62 -0.83 15.76 10.36
N GLU A 63 -2.13 15.46 10.26
CA GLU A 63 -3.17 16.20 10.98
C GLU A 63 -2.94 16.18 12.50
N LYS A 64 -2.47 15.05 13.03
CA LYS A 64 -2.13 14.92 14.45
C LYS A 64 -0.94 15.81 14.83
N LEU A 65 0.14 15.80 14.04
CA LEU A 65 1.33 16.60 14.29
C LEU A 65 1.01 18.10 14.25
N GLU A 66 0.25 18.55 13.24
CA GLU A 66 -0.20 19.93 13.12
C GLU A 66 -1.03 20.38 14.33
N ARG A 67 -1.89 19.50 14.85
CA ARG A 67 -2.70 19.76 16.05
C ARG A 67 -1.86 19.83 17.32
N GLU A 68 -0.84 19.00 17.42
CA GLU A 68 0.08 18.95 18.57
C GLU A 68 1.17 20.04 18.50
N GLY A 69 1.26 20.79 17.39
CA GLY A 69 2.16 21.92 17.22
C GLY A 69 3.61 21.53 16.88
N LEU A 70 3.79 20.37 16.25
CA LEU A 70 5.06 19.88 15.72
C LEU A 70 5.21 20.16 14.22
#